data_AF-A0A542E2M4-F1
#
_entry.id   AF-A0A542E2M4-F1
#
_cell.length_a   1.000
_cell.length_b   1.000
_cell.length_c   1.000
_cell.angle_alpha   90.00
_cell.angle_beta   90.00
_cell.angle_gamma   90.00
#
_symmetry.space_group_name_H-M   'P 1'
#
loop_
_entity.id
_entity.type
_entity.pdbx_description
1 polymer ?
#
loop_
_entity_poly.entity_id
_entity_poly.type
_entity_poly.pdbx_seq_one_letter_code
_entity_poly.pdbx_strand_id
1 'polypeptide(L)'
;MLVTRRAVPARRSVRSSVRRLLASRRRRDRGVVAVTTAILLTVLVGCCGAVVDVGRWYLTQQQAQRAADAAASGGVVSLPGDPTAAYATAAALASSNGFPSAGGTTVTSQAVGPGGNRLSVTVRTSVNNFFLPLFGIGRTNIATTATADYVKPVQMGSPCNEFGNDPSGSAVRSSNCNATGQFWANIGSPAGTKVSGDAFTDNSCSSSTSDGCPGNVNTDFNSSGYYFTLTLTKPVTDLRVEAFDPAFVAVGDTCTLNGINANNDTKASPPASGTIYASGSSNPACTGDVSFNGVPVTTQYTLRQATSTTVALDPSTYAPMANCSTTFPGYNGDLSGIQDPAWGNGDKVKSAVRAEFRQWVPLCQPLGTTPAGTYYLQVQTSGVGADNAGGHNRFSLRAYSGTDTSAQDGISISVSQRMAIYANIPASKTTFYLARVPAASAGRTLSIALFDIGDSTGPGVVSILDPTGGSPKGCTGTGPVSGKLPSCAVTSSSSFNGRWERISVPIPATYTCDDTDPLACWYRLSYDYGTGNQPSDTTSWTASVGGSPVRLIQ
;
A
#
# COMPACT_ATOMS: atom_id res chain seq x y z
N MET A 1 127.47 -52.33 -54.44
CA MET A 1 126.61 -52.88 -55.51
C MET A 1 125.19 -52.90 -54.97
N LEU A 2 124.21 -52.59 -55.83
CA LEU A 2 122.76 -52.56 -55.60
C LEU A 2 122.26 -53.57 -54.55
N VAL A 3 121.12 -53.26 -53.90
CA VAL A 3 119.85 -53.96 -54.18
C VAL A 3 118.75 -53.45 -53.23
N THR A 4 117.69 -53.03 -53.91
CA THR A 4 116.29 -52.78 -53.57
C THR A 4 115.70 -53.35 -52.27
N ARG A 5 114.82 -52.53 -51.65
CA ARG A 5 113.92 -52.92 -50.54
C ARG A 5 112.51 -53.21 -51.04
N ARG A 6 111.90 -54.27 -50.51
CA ARG A 6 110.45 -54.51 -50.50
C ARG A 6 110.09 -55.21 -49.18
N ALA A 7 109.08 -54.71 -48.46
CA ALA A 7 108.20 -55.50 -47.59
C ALA A 7 107.01 -54.65 -47.09
N VAL A 8 105.85 -55.32 -46.98
CA VAL A 8 104.49 -54.95 -46.52
C VAL A 8 104.22 -55.77 -45.22
N PRO A 9 103.14 -55.64 -44.38
CA PRO A 9 102.06 -54.66 -44.11
C PRO A 9 101.90 -54.27 -42.60
N ALA A 10 100.96 -53.37 -42.25
CA ALA A 10 100.20 -53.48 -40.98
C ALA A 10 98.82 -52.78 -41.04
N ARG A 11 97.76 -53.51 -40.66
CA ARG A 11 96.37 -53.03 -40.47
C ARG A 11 96.28 -52.06 -39.27
N ARG A 12 95.43 -51.03 -39.36
CA ARG A 12 94.95 -50.27 -38.19
C ARG A 12 93.45 -50.01 -38.25
N SER A 13 92.76 -50.30 -37.14
CA SER A 13 91.31 -50.32 -36.99
C SER A 13 90.70 -48.92 -36.92
N VAL A 14 89.67 -48.69 -37.73
CA VAL A 14 88.80 -47.51 -37.66
C VAL A 14 87.69 -47.76 -36.63
N ARG A 15 87.88 -47.32 -35.40
CA ARG A 15 86.80 -47.16 -34.41
C ARG A 15 87.12 -45.95 -33.53
N SER A 16 86.49 -44.79 -33.79
CA SER A 16 86.17 -43.81 -32.73
C SER A 16 85.45 -42.52 -33.18
N SER A 17 85.35 -42.19 -34.46
CA SER A 17 84.92 -40.82 -34.84
C SER A 17 83.42 -40.54 -34.81
N VAL A 18 82.54 -41.54 -34.70
CA VAL A 18 81.07 -41.33 -34.78
C VAL A 18 80.48 -40.78 -33.47
N ARG A 19 81.18 -40.91 -32.32
CA ARG A 19 80.67 -40.40 -31.03
C ARG A 19 80.88 -38.89 -30.80
N ARG A 20 81.68 -38.18 -31.62
CA ARG A 20 81.89 -36.71 -31.45
C ARG A 20 80.94 -35.82 -32.24
N LEU A 21 80.27 -36.33 -33.28
CA LEU A 21 79.38 -35.50 -34.10
C LEU A 21 77.94 -35.42 -33.56
N LEU A 22 77.53 -36.34 -32.69
CA LEU A 22 76.21 -36.28 -32.04
C LEU A 22 76.19 -35.44 -30.74
N ALA A 23 77.35 -35.12 -30.18
CA ALA A 23 77.46 -34.28 -28.97
C ALA A 23 77.44 -32.76 -29.27
N SER A 24 77.64 -32.35 -30.53
CA SER A 24 77.67 -30.92 -30.90
C SER A 24 76.31 -30.37 -31.36
N ARG A 25 75.34 -31.23 -31.73
CA ARG A 25 73.96 -30.78 -32.03
C ARG A 25 73.13 -30.52 -30.77
N ARG A 26 73.36 -31.24 -29.67
CA ARG A 26 72.65 -31.04 -28.38
C ARG A 26 72.98 -29.73 -27.64
N ARG A 27 73.94 -28.93 -28.13
CA ARG A 27 74.31 -27.63 -27.54
C ARG A 27 73.66 -26.41 -28.20
N ARG A 28 72.96 -26.55 -29.34
CA ARG A 28 72.34 -25.41 -30.04
C ARG A 28 70.88 -25.13 -29.66
N ASP A 29 70.18 -26.05 -29.02
CA ASP A 29 68.77 -25.84 -28.61
C ASP A 29 68.62 -25.21 -27.22
N ARG A 30 69.73 -24.97 -26.50
CA ARG A 30 69.70 -24.44 -25.11
C ARG A 30 69.26 -22.98 -25.01
N GLY A 31 69.27 -22.22 -26.11
CA GLY A 31 68.75 -20.84 -26.16
C GLY A 31 67.28 -20.74 -26.61
N VAL A 32 66.85 -21.63 -27.52
CA VAL A 32 65.47 -21.61 -28.07
C VAL A 32 64.44 -21.87 -26.97
N VAL A 33 64.71 -22.80 -26.05
CA VAL A 33 63.82 -23.07 -24.92
C VAL A 33 63.66 -21.84 -24.03
N ALA A 34 64.74 -21.09 -23.75
CA ALA A 34 64.67 -19.87 -22.96
C ALA A 34 63.85 -18.76 -23.67
N VAL A 35 64.05 -18.57 -24.97
CA VAL A 35 63.30 -17.57 -25.77
C VAL A 35 61.81 -17.94 -25.90
N THR A 36 61.51 -19.19 -26.21
CA THR A 36 60.11 -19.67 -26.32
C THR A 36 59.40 -19.65 -24.97
N THR A 37 60.08 -20.02 -23.88
CA THR A 37 59.53 -19.92 -22.52
C THR A 37 59.27 -18.47 -22.15
N ALA A 38 60.18 -17.54 -22.45
CA ALA A 38 59.97 -16.12 -22.16
C ALA A 38 58.75 -15.57 -22.89
N ILE A 39 58.59 -15.87 -24.18
CA ILE A 39 57.43 -15.43 -24.98
C ILE A 39 56.12 -16.04 -24.43
N LEU A 40 56.10 -17.34 -24.16
CA LEU A 40 54.92 -18.02 -23.62
C LEU A 40 54.55 -17.52 -22.22
N LEU A 41 55.54 -17.27 -21.37
CA LEU A 41 55.32 -16.71 -20.04
C LEU A 41 54.70 -15.31 -20.14
N THR A 42 55.18 -14.46 -21.05
CA THR A 42 54.59 -13.14 -21.28
C THR A 42 53.15 -13.24 -21.76
N VAL A 43 52.83 -14.17 -22.67
CA VAL A 43 51.45 -14.42 -23.12
C VAL A 43 50.58 -14.90 -21.95
N LEU A 44 51.06 -15.84 -21.15
CA LEU A 44 50.32 -16.35 -19.99
C LEU A 44 50.04 -15.26 -18.96
N VAL A 45 51.03 -14.42 -18.64
CA VAL A 45 50.85 -13.26 -17.75
C VAL A 45 49.87 -12.25 -18.34
N GLY A 46 49.93 -11.99 -19.65
CA GLY A 46 48.97 -11.14 -20.36
C GLY A 46 47.54 -11.68 -20.28
N CYS A 47 47.34 -12.98 -20.44
CA CYS A 47 46.04 -13.63 -20.28
C CYS A 47 45.52 -13.54 -18.84
N CYS A 48 46.35 -13.83 -17.83
CA CYS A 48 45.98 -13.68 -16.42
C CYS A 48 45.61 -12.23 -16.09
N GLY A 49 46.37 -11.27 -16.62
CA GLY A 49 46.09 -9.85 -16.44
C GLY A 49 44.76 -9.43 -17.05
N ALA A 50 44.46 -9.90 -18.26
CA ALA A 50 43.16 -9.66 -18.90
C ALA A 50 41.99 -10.24 -18.08
N VAL A 51 42.16 -11.44 -17.48
CA VAL A 51 41.15 -12.04 -16.60
C VAL A 51 40.89 -11.16 -15.36
N VAL A 52 41.94 -10.58 -14.76
CA VAL A 52 41.79 -9.66 -13.61
C VAL A 52 41.03 -8.39 -14.01
N ASP A 53 41.36 -7.79 -15.15
CA ASP A 53 40.68 -6.59 -15.63
C ASP A 53 39.19 -6.87 -15.96
N VAL A 54 38.90 -7.97 -16.65
CA VAL A 54 37.52 -8.40 -16.94
C VAL A 54 36.76 -8.72 -15.66
N GLY A 55 37.39 -9.40 -14.70
CA GLY A 55 36.80 -9.68 -13.39
C GLY A 55 36.42 -8.39 -12.65
N ARG A 56 37.27 -7.37 -12.73
CA ARG A 56 36.98 -6.04 -12.18
C ARG A 56 35.81 -5.38 -12.91
N TRP A 57 35.70 -5.50 -14.23
CA TRP A 57 34.56 -4.96 -14.97
C TRP A 57 33.25 -5.58 -14.51
N TYR A 58 33.19 -6.90 -14.38
CA TYR A 58 32.00 -7.59 -13.88
C TYR A 58 31.63 -7.16 -12.46
N LEU A 59 32.61 -7.04 -11.56
CA LEU A 59 32.35 -6.57 -10.20
C LEU A 59 31.82 -5.13 -10.19
N THR A 60 32.45 -4.22 -10.93
CA THR A 60 32.00 -2.83 -11.03
C THR A 60 30.62 -2.72 -11.68
N GLN A 61 30.33 -3.53 -12.70
CA GLN A 61 29.00 -3.59 -13.32
C GLN A 61 27.92 -4.04 -12.33
N GLN A 62 28.18 -5.08 -11.53
CA GLN A 62 27.23 -5.52 -10.50
C GLN A 62 27.00 -4.46 -9.42
N GLN A 63 28.06 -3.77 -8.99
CA GLN A 63 27.95 -2.65 -8.04
C GLN A 63 27.15 -1.48 -8.64
N ALA A 64 27.41 -1.12 -9.89
CA ALA A 64 26.71 -0.06 -10.59
C ALA A 64 25.22 -0.41 -10.82
N GLN A 65 24.91 -1.68 -11.09
CA GLN A 65 23.52 -2.14 -11.19
C GLN A 65 22.80 -2.00 -9.84
N ARG A 66 23.38 -2.47 -8.73
CA ARG A 66 22.78 -2.30 -7.39
C ARG A 66 22.53 -0.83 -7.05
N ALA A 67 23.47 0.05 -7.42
CA ALA A 67 23.30 1.49 -7.25
C ALA A 67 22.16 2.06 -8.11
N ALA A 68 22.04 1.61 -9.36
CA ALA A 68 20.94 2.00 -10.24
C ALA A 68 19.58 1.49 -9.71
N ASP A 69 19.50 0.24 -9.25
CA ASP A 69 18.29 -0.37 -8.68
C ASP A 69 17.82 0.39 -7.43
N ALA A 70 18.73 0.69 -6.51
CA ALA A 70 18.45 1.49 -5.32
C ALA A 70 18.00 2.91 -5.69
N ALA A 71 18.69 3.56 -6.63
CA ALA A 71 18.36 4.90 -7.08
C ALA A 71 16.98 4.97 -7.77
N ALA A 72 16.67 4.00 -8.64
CA ALA A 72 15.39 3.92 -9.33
C ALA A 72 14.24 3.66 -8.34
N SER A 73 14.38 2.66 -7.47
CA SER A 73 13.33 2.29 -6.50
C SER A 73 13.08 3.35 -5.43
N GLY A 74 14.13 4.02 -4.94
CA GLY A 74 13.96 5.08 -3.95
C GLY A 74 13.47 6.40 -4.56
N GLY A 75 13.92 6.75 -5.76
CA GLY A 75 13.50 8.00 -6.42
C GLY A 75 12.08 7.95 -6.99
N VAL A 76 11.60 6.78 -7.45
CA VAL A 76 10.30 6.68 -8.14
C VAL A 76 9.10 7.02 -7.26
N VAL A 77 9.24 6.92 -5.93
CA VAL A 77 8.18 7.25 -4.95
C VAL A 77 7.68 8.69 -5.10
N SER A 78 8.52 9.57 -5.63
CA SER A 78 8.18 10.97 -5.85
C SER A 78 7.43 11.23 -7.16
N LEU A 79 7.29 10.23 -8.04
CA LEU A 79 6.62 10.37 -9.34
C LEU A 79 5.12 10.00 -9.28
N PRO A 80 4.30 10.56 -10.19
CA PRO A 80 4.64 11.57 -11.21
C PRO A 80 4.72 12.99 -10.65
N GLY A 81 4.46 13.16 -9.36
CA GLY A 81 4.18 14.45 -8.73
C GLY A 81 5.36 15.42 -8.68
N ASP A 82 6.54 14.95 -8.29
CA ASP A 82 7.76 15.77 -8.15
C ASP A 82 8.96 15.08 -8.80
N PRO A 83 9.17 15.30 -10.11
CA PRO A 83 10.36 14.81 -10.79
C PRO A 83 11.67 15.36 -10.21
N THR A 84 11.67 16.57 -9.65
CA THR A 84 12.87 17.19 -9.09
C THR A 84 13.32 16.44 -7.84
N ALA A 85 12.39 16.17 -6.91
CA ALA A 85 12.66 15.35 -5.73
C ALA A 85 13.02 13.91 -6.10
N ALA A 86 12.38 13.34 -7.15
CA ALA A 86 12.70 12.01 -7.65
C ALA A 86 14.18 11.92 -8.09
N TYR A 87 14.64 12.88 -8.89
CA TYR A 87 16.00 12.91 -9.43
C TYR A 87 17.04 13.20 -8.34
N ALA A 88 16.74 14.11 -7.41
CA ALA A 88 17.60 14.38 -6.27
C ALA A 88 17.79 13.15 -5.38
N THR A 89 16.70 12.45 -5.05
CA THR A 89 16.73 11.22 -4.24
C THR A 89 17.49 10.10 -4.94
N ALA A 90 17.26 9.90 -6.25
CA ALA A 90 17.99 8.92 -7.05
C ALA A 90 19.51 9.20 -7.07
N ALA A 91 19.91 10.46 -7.26
CA ALA A 91 21.32 10.85 -7.21
C ALA A 91 21.95 10.63 -5.82
N ALA A 92 21.23 10.94 -4.75
CA ALA A 92 21.69 10.70 -3.38
C ALA A 92 21.88 9.20 -3.09
N LEU A 93 20.93 8.36 -3.51
CA LEU A 93 21.02 6.91 -3.32
C LEU A 93 22.13 6.28 -4.16
N ALA A 94 22.31 6.69 -5.42
CA ALA A 94 23.43 6.25 -6.24
C ALA A 94 24.78 6.64 -5.60
N SER A 95 24.89 7.87 -5.07
CA SER A 95 26.06 8.34 -4.34
C SER A 95 26.34 7.51 -3.08
N SER A 96 25.30 7.22 -2.28
CA SER A 96 25.44 6.37 -1.08
C SER A 96 25.89 4.94 -1.39
N ASN A 97 25.61 4.46 -2.61
CA ASN A 97 26.07 3.17 -3.13
C ASN A 97 27.44 3.24 -3.83
N GLY A 98 28.18 4.34 -3.67
CA GLY A 98 29.54 4.50 -4.19
C GLY A 98 29.64 5.04 -5.62
N PHE A 99 28.54 5.52 -6.20
CA PHE A 99 28.49 6.10 -7.55
C PHE A 99 28.01 7.56 -7.54
N PRO A 100 28.75 8.49 -6.91
CA PRO A 100 28.45 9.92 -7.03
C PRO A 100 28.65 10.38 -8.48
N SER A 101 27.88 11.38 -8.93
CA SER A 101 28.06 12.04 -10.23
C SER A 101 29.33 12.91 -10.25
N ALA A 102 30.50 12.28 -10.11
CA ALA A 102 31.82 12.88 -10.07
C ALA A 102 32.89 11.86 -10.50
N GLY A 103 34.11 12.31 -10.78
CA GLY A 103 35.26 11.42 -10.97
C GLY A 103 35.17 10.45 -12.15
N GLY A 104 34.45 10.81 -13.22
CA GLY A 104 34.22 9.95 -14.39
C GLY A 104 32.98 9.04 -14.28
N THR A 105 32.20 9.20 -13.21
CA THR A 105 30.87 8.62 -13.05
C THR A 105 29.79 9.66 -13.33
N THR A 106 28.73 9.27 -14.03
CA THR A 106 27.53 10.09 -14.26
C THR A 106 26.29 9.30 -13.92
N VAL A 107 25.38 9.91 -13.15
CA VAL A 107 24.05 9.37 -12.83
C VAL A 107 23.02 10.25 -13.51
N THR A 108 22.24 9.67 -14.42
CA THR A 108 21.16 10.38 -15.13
C THR A 108 19.83 9.71 -14.81
N SER A 109 18.85 10.52 -14.43
CA SER A 109 17.51 10.07 -14.06
C SER A 109 16.47 10.68 -15.00
N GLN A 110 15.46 9.90 -15.39
CA GLN A 110 14.40 10.36 -16.28
C GLN A 110 13.06 9.70 -15.90
N ALA A 111 12.01 10.52 -15.76
CA ALA A 111 10.63 10.03 -15.68
C ALA A 111 10.20 9.49 -17.06
N VAL A 112 9.67 8.26 -17.09
CA VAL A 112 9.30 7.54 -18.33
C VAL A 112 7.94 6.83 -18.19
N GLY A 113 7.42 6.34 -19.31
CA GLY A 113 6.17 5.54 -19.37
C GLY A 113 4.88 6.36 -19.32
N PRO A 114 3.71 5.70 -19.52
CA PRO A 114 2.41 6.36 -19.46
C PRO A 114 2.17 7.01 -18.10
N GLY A 115 1.76 8.28 -18.10
CA GLY A 115 1.49 9.06 -16.88
C GLY A 115 2.73 9.55 -16.11
N GLY A 116 3.96 9.20 -16.54
CA GLY A 116 5.19 9.64 -15.87
C GLY A 116 5.49 8.96 -14.52
N ASN A 117 4.89 7.79 -14.27
CA ASN A 117 4.95 7.07 -12.98
C ASN A 117 6.16 6.12 -12.85
N ARG A 118 7.10 6.16 -13.80
CA ARG A 118 8.29 5.31 -13.80
C ARG A 118 9.54 6.16 -13.79
N LEU A 119 10.56 5.72 -13.06
CA LEU A 119 11.85 6.37 -13.04
C LEU A 119 12.89 5.43 -13.63
N SER A 120 13.52 5.86 -14.72
CA SER A 120 14.70 5.19 -15.27
C SER A 120 15.96 5.91 -14.78
N VAL A 121 16.89 5.17 -14.18
CA VAL A 121 18.17 5.67 -13.69
C VAL A 121 19.29 4.94 -14.39
N THR A 122 20.20 5.69 -15.02
CA THR A 122 21.40 5.15 -15.66
C THR A 122 22.63 5.62 -14.91
N VAL A 123 23.44 4.66 -14.47
CA VAL A 123 24.76 4.89 -13.87
C VAL A 123 25.81 4.54 -14.92
N ARG A 124 26.62 5.53 -15.31
CA ARG A 124 27.80 5.32 -16.17
C ARG A 124 29.06 5.57 -15.35
N THR A 125 30.05 4.70 -15.45
CA THR A 125 31.35 4.88 -14.77
C THR A 125 32.50 4.42 -15.65
N SER A 126 33.70 4.96 -15.39
CA SER A 126 34.93 4.59 -16.10
C SER A 126 35.85 3.79 -15.18
N VAL A 127 36.23 2.58 -15.58
CA VAL A 127 37.18 1.73 -14.86
C VAL A 127 38.55 1.86 -15.51
N ASN A 128 39.57 2.18 -14.72
CA ASN A 128 40.97 2.12 -15.16
C ASN A 128 41.41 0.66 -15.21
N ASN A 129 41.91 0.22 -16.36
CA ASN A 129 42.47 -1.12 -16.51
C ASN A 129 43.89 -1.16 -15.97
N PHE A 130 44.31 -2.30 -15.43
CA PHE A 130 45.63 -2.49 -14.85
C PHE A 130 46.60 -3.15 -15.83
N PHE A 131 46.18 -4.22 -16.53
CA PHE A 131 47.03 -4.98 -17.45
C PHE A 131 46.73 -4.68 -18.93
N LEU A 132 45.48 -4.40 -19.27
CA LEU A 132 45.07 -4.02 -20.63
C LEU A 132 45.67 -2.71 -21.19
N PRO A 133 46.21 -1.76 -20.39
CA PRO A 133 46.97 -0.65 -20.96
C PRO A 133 48.18 -1.11 -21.80
N LEU A 134 48.73 -2.29 -21.52
CA LEU A 134 49.80 -2.90 -22.34
C LEU A 134 49.36 -3.14 -23.80
N PHE A 135 48.05 -3.26 -24.02
CA PHE A 135 47.42 -3.43 -25.33
C PHE A 135 46.71 -2.15 -25.82
N GLY A 136 47.01 -1.00 -25.22
CA GLY A 136 46.44 0.30 -25.60
C GLY A 136 45.06 0.61 -25.02
N ILE A 137 44.51 -0.23 -24.14
CA ILE A 137 43.19 -0.03 -23.54
C ILE A 137 43.34 0.47 -22.10
N GLY A 138 43.50 1.78 -21.95
CA GLY A 138 43.73 2.42 -20.64
C GLY A 138 42.50 2.43 -19.72
N ARG A 139 41.29 2.56 -20.29
CA ARG A 139 40.03 2.62 -19.54
C ARG A 139 38.90 1.91 -20.28
N THR A 140 37.93 1.44 -19.52
CA THR A 140 36.69 0.84 -20.03
C THR A 140 35.49 1.51 -19.38
N ASN A 141 34.50 1.90 -20.19
CA ASN A 141 33.27 2.51 -19.69
C ASN A 141 32.22 1.43 -19.44
N ILE A 142 31.56 1.50 -18.29
CA ILE A 142 30.47 0.62 -17.90
C ILE A 142 29.22 1.47 -17.74
N ALA A 143 28.11 1.01 -18.29
CA ALA A 143 26.81 1.65 -18.14
C ALA A 143 25.78 0.60 -17.71
N THR A 144 25.03 0.90 -16.66
CA THR A 144 23.91 0.10 -16.18
C THR A 144 22.68 0.98 -16.06
N THR A 145 21.52 0.43 -16.37
CA THR A 145 20.25 1.12 -16.29
C THR A 145 19.30 0.27 -15.48
N ALA A 146 18.58 0.90 -14.55
CA ALA A 146 17.48 0.30 -13.83
C ALA A 146 16.23 1.17 -14.03
N THR A 147 15.06 0.54 -14.14
CA THR A 147 13.80 1.27 -14.18
C THR A 147 12.87 0.75 -13.09
N ALA A 148 12.31 1.65 -12.29
CA ALA A 148 11.29 1.33 -11.30
C ALA A 148 9.96 1.99 -11.66
N ASP A 149 8.85 1.37 -11.26
CA ASP A 149 7.52 1.97 -11.28
C ASP A 149 6.95 2.16 -9.87
N TYR A 150 6.25 3.27 -9.66
CA TYR A 150 5.52 3.55 -8.43
C TYR A 150 4.02 3.45 -8.68
N VAL A 151 3.31 2.74 -7.80
CA VAL A 151 1.86 2.72 -7.77
C VAL A 151 1.41 3.10 -6.38
N LYS A 152 0.70 4.24 -6.34
CA LYS A 152 0.10 4.79 -5.12
C LYS A 152 -0.74 3.71 -4.41
N PRO A 153 -0.84 3.78 -3.07
CA PRO A 153 -1.81 2.97 -2.34
C PRO A 153 -3.18 3.03 -3.01
N VAL A 154 -3.82 1.87 -3.11
CA VAL A 154 -5.14 1.75 -3.75
C VAL A 154 -6.14 2.54 -2.91
N GLN A 155 -6.85 3.47 -3.56
CA GLN A 155 -7.98 4.14 -2.94
C GLN A 155 -9.12 3.15 -2.79
N MET A 156 -9.68 3.05 -1.60
CA MET A 156 -10.80 2.16 -1.27
C MET A 156 -12.05 2.96 -0.90
N GLY A 157 -13.23 2.38 -0.98
CA GLY A 157 -14.40 2.94 -0.28
C GLY A 157 -15.35 3.79 -1.11
N SER A 158 -14.89 4.78 -1.89
CA SER A 158 -15.75 5.53 -2.83
C SER A 158 -14.98 6.63 -3.60
N PRO A 159 -15.41 7.00 -4.83
CA PRO A 159 -15.12 8.31 -5.40
C PRO A 159 -16.11 9.40 -4.95
N CYS A 160 -17.05 9.07 -4.05
CA CYS A 160 -18.02 10.01 -3.50
C CYS A 160 -17.43 10.97 -2.47
N ASN A 161 -18.08 12.11 -2.29
CA ASN A 161 -17.75 13.06 -1.22
C ASN A 161 -18.28 12.63 0.17
N GLU A 162 -18.70 11.38 0.30
CA GLU A 162 -19.21 10.74 1.51
C GLU A 162 -18.67 9.29 1.61
N PHE A 163 -18.50 8.81 2.84
CA PHE A 163 -18.15 7.43 3.16
C PHE A 163 -19.04 6.93 4.30
N GLY A 164 -19.77 5.85 4.03
CA GLY A 164 -20.80 5.32 4.93
C GLY A 164 -22.19 5.85 4.61
N ASN A 165 -23.14 5.52 5.48
CA ASN A 165 -24.54 5.90 5.37
C ASN A 165 -24.78 7.37 5.70
N ASP A 166 -25.77 8.01 5.08
CA ASP A 166 -26.19 9.38 5.38
C ASP A 166 -27.69 9.43 5.72
N PRO A 167 -28.04 9.46 7.01
CA PRO A 167 -29.43 9.55 7.46
C PRO A 167 -30.12 10.89 7.15
N SER A 168 -29.37 11.95 6.84
CA SER A 168 -29.89 13.31 6.64
C SER A 168 -30.25 13.64 5.19
N GLY A 169 -29.81 12.82 4.23
CA GLY A 169 -30.15 12.93 2.82
C GLY A 169 -29.21 13.80 1.96
N SER A 170 -29.47 13.79 0.65
CA SER A 170 -28.56 14.13 -0.46
C SER A 170 -28.17 15.62 -0.63
N ALA A 171 -28.53 16.54 0.26
CA ALA A 171 -28.41 17.99 -0.02
C ALA A 171 -26.98 18.48 -0.30
N VAL A 172 -25.97 17.77 0.22
CA VAL A 172 -24.55 18.07 0.04
C VAL A 172 -23.81 16.97 -0.73
N ARG A 173 -24.54 16.00 -1.28
CA ARG A 173 -23.96 14.86 -2.00
C ARG A 173 -23.57 15.27 -3.42
N SER A 174 -22.42 14.80 -3.85
CA SER A 174 -21.95 14.89 -5.23
C SER A 174 -22.89 14.17 -6.21
N SER A 175 -23.07 14.73 -7.40
CA SER A 175 -23.82 14.10 -8.48
C SER A 175 -23.17 12.79 -8.97
N ASN A 176 -21.88 12.60 -8.66
CA ASN A 176 -21.12 11.37 -8.91
C ASN A 176 -21.62 10.15 -8.11
N CYS A 177 -22.50 10.38 -7.13
CA CYS A 177 -22.97 9.36 -6.18
C CYS A 177 -24.39 8.94 -6.49
N ASN A 178 -24.56 7.71 -6.96
CA ASN A 178 -25.85 7.14 -7.35
C ASN A 178 -26.65 6.52 -6.17
N ALA A 179 -26.04 6.32 -5.00
CA ALA A 179 -26.69 5.83 -3.79
C ALA A 179 -25.89 6.23 -2.53
N THR A 180 -26.56 6.25 -1.37
CA THR A 180 -25.90 6.30 -0.05
C THR A 180 -25.09 5.04 0.18
N GLY A 181 -24.01 5.14 0.96
CA GLY A 181 -23.41 3.96 1.58
C GLY A 181 -24.43 3.21 2.43
N GLN A 182 -24.34 1.88 2.47
CA GLN A 182 -25.23 1.01 3.25
C GLN A 182 -24.46 0.32 4.39
N PHE A 183 -23.53 1.06 4.98
CA PHE A 183 -22.64 0.63 6.06
C PHE A 183 -22.21 1.84 6.87
N TRP A 184 -21.60 1.60 8.02
CA TRP A 184 -20.90 2.60 8.81
C TRP A 184 -19.40 2.35 8.74
N ALA A 185 -18.59 3.41 8.78
CA ALA A 185 -17.18 3.26 9.09
C ALA A 185 -17.05 2.72 10.51
N ASN A 186 -16.07 1.85 10.75
CA ASN A 186 -15.79 1.30 12.07
C ASN A 186 -14.38 1.68 12.52
N ILE A 187 -14.23 1.99 13.80
CA ILE A 187 -12.94 1.95 14.47
C ILE A 187 -13.08 1.24 15.81
N GLY A 188 -12.28 0.20 16.00
CA GLY A 188 -12.11 -0.49 17.26
C GLY A 188 -11.20 0.25 18.24
N SER A 189 -10.85 -0.42 19.32
CA SER A 189 -10.04 0.16 20.40
C SER A 189 -9.05 -0.85 20.96
N PRO A 190 -7.96 -0.43 21.64
CA PRO A 190 -6.91 -1.38 22.00
C PRO A 190 -7.38 -2.56 22.87
N ALA A 191 -8.33 -2.37 23.80
CA ALA A 191 -8.91 -3.47 24.57
C ALA A 191 -10.10 -4.17 23.89
N GLY A 192 -10.47 -3.75 22.68
CA GLY A 192 -11.44 -4.45 21.85
C GLY A 192 -10.91 -5.79 21.35
N THR A 193 -11.82 -6.70 21.03
CA THR A 193 -11.49 -8.08 20.68
C THR A 193 -11.45 -8.27 19.18
N LYS A 194 -10.31 -8.72 18.65
CA LYS A 194 -10.10 -8.92 17.20
C LYS A 194 -11.16 -9.81 16.54
N VAL A 195 -11.67 -10.80 17.27
CA VAL A 195 -12.74 -11.71 16.79
C VAL A 195 -14.07 -11.00 16.55
N SER A 196 -14.21 -9.74 16.95
CA SER A 196 -15.37 -8.89 16.68
C SER A 196 -15.23 -8.12 15.36
N GLY A 197 -14.18 -8.34 14.59
CA GLY A 197 -14.14 -7.95 13.17
C GLY A 197 -13.24 -6.80 12.79
N ASP A 198 -12.75 -6.01 13.76
CA ASP A 198 -11.74 -4.98 13.50
C ASP A 198 -10.33 -5.57 13.61
N ALA A 199 -9.76 -5.99 12.49
CA ALA A 199 -8.49 -6.70 12.47
C ALA A 199 -7.29 -5.80 12.77
N PHE A 200 -7.43 -4.47 12.71
CA PHE A 200 -6.30 -3.54 12.76
C PHE A 200 -6.28 -2.66 13.99
N THR A 201 -7.41 -2.37 14.63
CA THR A 201 -7.46 -1.45 15.77
C THR A 201 -7.87 -2.11 17.09
N ASP A 202 -8.39 -3.33 17.04
CA ASP A 202 -8.54 -4.18 18.23
C ASP A 202 -7.24 -4.93 18.51
N ASN A 203 -6.69 -4.82 19.71
CA ASN A 203 -5.42 -5.48 20.06
C ASN A 203 -5.59 -6.78 20.84
N SER A 204 -6.77 -7.02 21.42
CA SER A 204 -7.02 -8.20 22.24
C SER A 204 -7.41 -9.40 21.39
N CYS A 205 -6.71 -10.52 21.55
CA CYS A 205 -7.11 -11.80 20.99
C CYS A 205 -7.79 -12.64 22.09
N SER A 206 -9.13 -12.67 22.05
CA SER A 206 -9.96 -13.49 22.95
C SER A 206 -10.21 -14.90 22.41
N SER A 207 -9.91 -15.15 21.13
CA SER A 207 -10.00 -16.46 20.49
C SER A 207 -8.67 -16.83 19.83
N SER A 208 -8.19 -18.05 20.10
CA SER A 208 -6.99 -18.61 19.44
C SER A 208 -7.25 -19.07 18.00
N THR A 209 -8.51 -19.06 17.55
CA THR A 209 -8.86 -19.41 16.16
C THR A 209 -8.82 -18.22 15.21
N SER A 210 -8.69 -17.00 15.75
CA SER A 210 -8.56 -15.81 14.93
C SER A 210 -7.18 -15.77 14.27
N ASP A 211 -7.14 -15.46 12.97
CA ASP A 211 -5.88 -15.30 12.25
C ASP A 211 -5.08 -14.13 12.85
N GLY A 212 -3.75 -14.26 12.91
CA GLY A 212 -2.88 -13.20 13.47
C GLY A 212 -2.98 -13.03 14.99
N CYS A 213 -3.36 -14.09 15.72
CA CYS A 213 -3.46 -14.10 17.18
C CYS A 213 -2.57 -15.20 17.82
N PRO A 214 -1.24 -15.07 17.81
CA PRO A 214 -0.36 -15.94 18.58
C PRO A 214 -0.49 -15.60 20.07
N GLY A 215 -1.49 -16.19 20.74
CA GLY A 215 -1.82 -15.89 22.14
C GLY A 215 -2.89 -14.82 22.27
N ASN A 216 -2.68 -13.82 23.11
CA ASN A 216 -3.66 -12.79 23.47
C ASN A 216 -3.43 -11.43 22.78
N VAL A 217 -2.47 -11.33 21.85
CA VAL A 217 -2.11 -10.08 21.16
C VAL A 217 -2.31 -10.24 19.65
N ASN A 218 -2.88 -9.20 19.04
CA ASN A 218 -3.10 -9.13 17.61
C ASN A 218 -1.85 -8.68 16.86
N THR A 219 -1.30 -9.51 15.97
CA THR A 219 -0.13 -9.16 15.14
C THR A 219 -0.43 -8.18 14.01
N ASP A 220 -1.70 -8.02 13.64
CA ASP A 220 -2.15 -7.07 12.63
C ASP A 220 -2.44 -5.68 13.23
N PHE A 221 -2.35 -5.54 14.57
CA PHE A 221 -2.67 -4.30 15.27
C PHE A 221 -1.83 -3.11 14.78
N ASN A 222 -2.49 -1.98 14.64
CA ASN A 222 -1.90 -0.72 14.24
C ASN A 222 -2.48 0.44 15.07
N SER A 223 -1.61 1.04 15.89
CA SER A 223 -1.99 2.14 16.77
C SER A 223 -2.36 3.44 16.05
N SER A 224 -2.01 3.60 14.77
CA SER A 224 -2.33 4.82 14.01
C SER A 224 -3.81 4.89 13.59
N GLY A 225 -4.57 3.81 13.77
CA GLY A 225 -5.96 3.72 13.36
C GLY A 225 -6.13 3.64 11.85
N TYR A 226 -7.16 4.33 11.33
CA TYR A 226 -7.48 4.36 9.91
C TYR A 226 -7.23 5.73 9.30
N TYR A 227 -6.88 5.73 8.00
CA TYR A 227 -6.69 6.95 7.22
C TYR A 227 -7.70 7.01 6.08
N PHE A 228 -8.52 8.04 6.08
CA PHE A 228 -9.40 8.39 4.99
C PHE A 228 -8.75 9.45 4.12
N THR A 229 -8.71 9.22 2.82
CA THR A 229 -8.15 10.11 1.83
C THR A 229 -9.24 11.01 1.26
N LEU A 230 -9.16 12.30 1.58
CA LEU A 230 -9.96 13.37 0.97
C LEU A 230 -9.20 13.93 -0.23
N THR A 231 -9.74 13.76 -1.43
CA THR A 231 -9.16 14.29 -2.67
C THR A 231 -9.99 15.44 -3.20
N LEU A 232 -9.31 16.55 -3.51
CA LEU A 232 -9.88 17.74 -4.12
C LEU A 232 -9.29 17.89 -5.53
N THR A 233 -10.10 17.76 -6.58
CA THR A 233 -9.63 17.87 -7.97
C THR A 233 -9.47 19.32 -8.43
N LYS A 234 -10.09 20.25 -7.71
CA LYS A 234 -10.03 21.71 -7.90
C LYS A 234 -10.02 22.40 -6.53
N PRO A 235 -9.59 23.67 -6.43
CA PRO A 235 -9.72 24.43 -5.20
C PRO A 235 -11.19 24.49 -4.72
N VAL A 236 -11.41 24.35 -3.42
CA VAL A 236 -12.74 24.36 -2.80
C VAL A 236 -12.81 25.44 -1.73
N THR A 237 -13.77 26.35 -1.85
CA THR A 237 -14.04 27.40 -0.85
C THR A 237 -15.06 26.92 0.18
N ASP A 238 -14.86 27.29 1.45
CA ASP A 238 -15.68 26.83 2.60
C ASP A 238 -15.77 25.30 2.63
N LEU A 239 -14.61 24.65 2.57
CA LEU A 239 -14.54 23.19 2.69
C LEU A 239 -14.91 22.80 4.12
N ARG A 240 -16.01 22.05 4.24
CA ARG A 240 -16.49 21.47 5.49
C ARG A 240 -16.21 19.98 5.46
N VAL A 241 -15.65 19.48 6.56
CA VAL A 241 -15.41 18.05 6.77
C VAL A 241 -16.15 17.68 8.05
N GLU A 242 -17.07 16.75 7.94
CA GLU A 242 -17.99 16.38 9.02
C GLU A 242 -17.99 14.86 9.23
N ALA A 243 -18.25 14.45 10.46
CA ALA A 243 -18.57 13.09 10.82
C ALA A 243 -19.98 13.00 11.37
N PHE A 244 -20.72 11.98 10.96
CA PHE A 244 -21.97 11.61 11.59
C PHE A 244 -21.67 10.67 12.76
N ASP A 245 -22.19 10.99 13.95
CA ASP A 245 -21.98 10.21 15.16
C ASP A 245 -20.48 9.99 15.49
N PRO A 246 -19.68 11.06 15.61
CA PRO A 246 -18.23 10.91 15.79
C PRO A 246 -17.83 10.35 17.15
N ALA A 247 -18.68 10.53 18.17
CA ALA A 247 -18.44 10.11 19.53
C ALA A 247 -18.98 8.70 19.74
N PHE A 248 -18.18 7.85 20.39
CA PHE A 248 -18.65 6.54 20.82
C PHE A 248 -19.83 6.70 21.80
N VAL A 249 -20.99 6.13 21.49
CA VAL A 249 -22.13 6.09 22.40
C VAL A 249 -22.68 4.67 22.47
N ALA A 250 -22.42 3.96 23.57
CA ALA A 250 -22.81 2.57 23.70
C ALA A 250 -24.34 2.37 23.52
N VAL A 251 -24.75 1.80 22.39
CA VAL A 251 -26.16 1.48 22.08
C VAL A 251 -26.36 0.03 21.63
N GLY A 252 -25.25 -0.69 21.41
CA GLY A 252 -25.22 -2.05 20.90
C GLY A 252 -25.51 -2.11 19.40
N ASP A 253 -25.15 -3.22 18.78
CA ASP A 253 -25.25 -3.45 17.32
C ASP A 253 -26.64 -3.15 16.73
N THR A 254 -27.69 -3.39 17.52
CA THR A 254 -29.10 -3.19 17.13
C THR A 254 -29.73 -1.92 17.71
N CYS A 255 -28.95 -1.08 18.37
CA CYS A 255 -29.41 0.17 18.99
C CYS A 255 -30.57 -0.01 19.95
N THR A 256 -30.44 -0.93 20.91
CA THR A 256 -31.47 -1.30 21.90
C THR A 256 -30.98 -1.20 23.34
N LEU A 257 -29.74 -0.79 23.58
CA LEU A 257 -29.17 -0.67 24.92
C LEU A 257 -29.32 0.74 25.50
N ASN A 258 -28.98 0.88 26.78
CA ASN A 258 -28.83 2.17 27.48
C ASN A 258 -30.07 3.08 27.46
N GLY A 259 -31.26 2.49 27.42
CA GLY A 259 -32.52 3.23 27.57
C GLY A 259 -32.93 4.04 26.35
N ILE A 260 -32.27 3.84 25.19
CA ILE A 260 -32.71 4.43 23.93
C ILE A 260 -34.10 3.86 23.58
N ASN A 261 -35.13 4.71 23.58
CA ASN A 261 -36.52 4.30 23.39
C ASN A 261 -37.22 5.26 22.41
N ALA A 262 -37.85 4.68 21.37
CA ALA A 262 -38.52 5.41 20.28
C ALA A 262 -39.83 6.11 20.66
N ASN A 263 -40.25 6.08 21.93
CA ASN A 263 -41.63 6.35 22.28
C ASN A 263 -41.85 7.84 22.63
N ASN A 264 -42.10 8.62 21.57
CA ASN A 264 -43.10 9.69 21.54
C ASN A 264 -42.82 10.98 22.35
N ASP A 265 -41.64 11.60 22.23
CA ASP A 265 -41.56 13.02 22.63
C ASP A 265 -42.17 13.92 21.56
N THR A 266 -43.19 14.65 21.96
CA THR A 266 -43.66 15.85 21.28
C THR A 266 -42.66 17.03 21.39
N LYS A 267 -41.49 16.83 22.00
CA LYS A 267 -40.46 17.85 22.25
C LYS A 267 -39.27 17.84 21.27
N ALA A 268 -39.26 16.98 20.26
CA ALA A 268 -38.17 16.97 19.28
C ALA A 268 -38.10 18.33 18.55
N SER A 269 -36.95 19.01 18.65
CA SER A 269 -36.68 20.24 17.89
C SER A 269 -35.78 19.96 16.68
N PRO A 270 -35.98 20.67 15.55
CA PRO A 270 -35.16 20.54 14.35
C PRO A 270 -33.64 20.74 14.61
N PRO A 271 -32.78 20.11 13.80
CA PRO A 271 -33.11 19.34 12.60
C PRO A 271 -33.47 17.88 12.89
N ALA A 272 -33.39 17.44 14.15
CA ALA A 272 -33.69 16.06 14.53
C ALA A 272 -35.21 15.85 14.60
N SER A 273 -35.79 15.23 13.58
CA SER A 273 -37.05 14.50 13.80
C SER A 273 -36.76 13.46 14.87
N GLY A 274 -37.63 13.29 15.87
CA GLY A 274 -37.44 12.33 16.97
C GLY A 274 -37.15 10.88 16.53
N THR A 275 -37.32 10.58 15.24
CA THR A 275 -36.92 9.34 14.58
C THR A 275 -35.42 9.06 14.56
N ILE A 276 -34.53 10.08 14.57
CA ILE A 276 -33.08 9.83 14.48
C ILE A 276 -32.53 9.11 15.72
N TYR A 277 -33.13 9.37 16.89
CA TYR A 277 -32.78 8.73 18.17
C TYR A 277 -33.60 7.48 18.48
N ALA A 278 -34.44 7.01 17.55
CA ALA A 278 -35.22 5.81 17.77
C ALA A 278 -34.33 4.58 17.98
N SER A 279 -34.82 3.64 18.78
CA SER A 279 -34.20 2.33 18.96
C SER A 279 -34.49 1.39 17.80
N GLY A 280 -33.69 0.32 17.71
CA GLY A 280 -33.90 -0.78 16.78
C GLY A 280 -33.03 -0.73 15.52
N SER A 281 -32.72 -1.92 15.01
CA SER A 281 -31.83 -2.15 13.85
C SER A 281 -32.42 -1.66 12.52
N SER A 282 -33.74 -1.47 12.44
CA SER A 282 -34.40 -0.89 11.26
C SER A 282 -34.29 0.64 11.21
N ASN A 283 -33.75 1.29 12.24
CA ASN A 283 -33.53 2.73 12.21
C ASN A 283 -32.34 3.03 11.26
N PRO A 284 -32.53 3.84 10.20
CA PRO A 284 -31.45 4.20 9.29
C PRO A 284 -30.32 4.99 9.96
N ALA A 285 -30.52 5.54 11.16
CA ALA A 285 -29.48 6.21 11.95
C ALA A 285 -28.87 5.30 13.04
N CYS A 286 -29.17 4.01 13.05
CA CYS A 286 -28.55 3.07 13.98
C CYS A 286 -27.09 2.79 13.56
N THR A 287 -26.17 3.55 14.14
CA THR A 287 -24.71 3.38 14.01
C THR A 287 -24.21 2.12 14.71
N GLY A 288 -24.80 1.82 15.86
CA GLY A 288 -24.65 0.53 16.53
C GLY A 288 -23.42 0.40 17.42
N ASP A 289 -22.82 1.50 17.88
CA ASP A 289 -21.65 1.48 18.76
C ASP A 289 -21.78 0.48 19.92
N VAL A 290 -20.76 -0.36 20.08
CA VAL A 290 -20.77 -1.48 21.02
C VAL A 290 -19.64 -1.37 22.03
N SER A 291 -19.98 -1.51 23.31
CA SER A 291 -19.01 -1.62 24.40
C SER A 291 -18.76 -3.08 24.73
N PHE A 292 -17.50 -3.48 24.83
CA PHE A 292 -17.10 -4.84 25.20
C PHE A 292 -16.77 -4.99 26.68
N ASN A 293 -16.37 -3.90 27.34
CA ASN A 293 -15.93 -3.94 28.74
C ASN A 293 -16.48 -2.80 29.61
N GLY A 294 -17.43 -2.02 29.10
CA GLY A 294 -18.10 -0.93 29.82
C GLY A 294 -17.33 0.38 29.87
N VAL A 295 -16.04 0.40 29.52
CA VAL A 295 -15.22 1.62 29.48
C VAL A 295 -15.43 2.31 28.12
N PRO A 296 -15.90 3.58 28.10
CA PRO A 296 -16.21 4.27 26.85
C PRO A 296 -14.94 4.58 26.04
N VAL A 297 -15.02 4.38 24.73
CA VAL A 297 -13.92 4.63 23.79
C VAL A 297 -13.84 6.11 23.46
N THR A 298 -12.65 6.71 23.53
CA THR A 298 -12.42 8.08 23.04
C THR A 298 -11.88 8.02 21.62
N THR A 299 -12.48 8.79 20.71
CA THR A 299 -12.08 8.81 19.29
C THR A 299 -11.55 10.18 18.91
N GLN A 300 -10.42 10.23 18.20
CA GLN A 300 -9.85 11.46 17.67
C GLN A 300 -9.83 11.44 16.15
N TYR A 301 -10.16 12.58 15.57
CA TYR A 301 -10.15 12.86 14.14
C TYR A 301 -9.13 13.96 13.87
N THR A 302 -8.15 13.69 13.01
CA THR A 302 -7.09 14.65 12.67
C THR A 302 -6.93 14.76 11.16
N LEU A 303 -7.22 15.93 10.59
CA LEU A 303 -6.97 16.20 9.18
C LEU A 303 -5.51 16.63 8.97
N ARG A 304 -4.85 16.01 8.00
CA ARG A 304 -3.47 16.26 7.61
C ARG A 304 -3.42 16.59 6.12
N GLN A 305 -2.58 17.55 5.74
CA GLN A 305 -2.40 17.91 4.34
C GLN A 305 -1.14 17.22 3.79
N ALA A 306 -1.25 16.60 2.60
CA ALA A 306 -0.05 16.21 1.88
C ALA A 306 0.71 17.48 1.46
N THR A 307 1.87 17.73 2.07
CA THR A 307 2.70 18.92 1.82
C THR A 307 3.59 18.79 0.60
N SER A 308 3.56 17.63 -0.06
CA SER A 308 4.34 17.28 -1.23
C SER A 308 3.45 16.55 -2.22
N THR A 309 3.75 16.67 -3.52
CA THR A 309 3.14 15.82 -4.55
C THR A 309 3.64 14.36 -4.46
N THR A 310 4.65 14.12 -3.62
CA THR A 310 5.06 12.79 -3.15
C THR A 310 4.09 12.31 -2.06
N VAL A 311 3.32 11.27 -2.38
CA VAL A 311 2.44 10.61 -1.41
C VAL A 311 3.31 9.73 -0.51
N ALA A 312 3.52 10.16 0.74
CA ALA A 312 4.17 9.37 1.76
C ALA A 312 3.41 8.06 1.93
N LEU A 313 4.16 6.95 2.03
CA LEU A 313 3.58 5.63 2.28
C LEU A 313 2.87 5.56 3.64
N ASP A 314 3.31 6.40 4.59
CA ASP A 314 2.70 6.60 5.88
C ASP A 314 2.15 8.03 5.99
N PRO A 315 0.82 8.22 5.98
CA PRO A 315 0.21 9.52 6.15
C PRO A 315 0.47 10.19 7.52
N SER A 316 0.95 9.44 8.52
CA SER A 316 1.26 9.97 9.85
C SER A 316 2.36 11.03 9.82
N THR A 317 3.24 11.00 8.80
CA THR A 317 4.37 11.93 8.65
C THR A 317 3.94 13.35 8.27
N TYR A 318 2.71 13.52 7.76
CA TYR A 318 2.19 14.84 7.42
C TYR A 318 1.72 15.59 8.65
N ALA A 319 2.04 16.88 8.73
CA ALA A 319 1.62 17.72 9.84
C ALA A 319 0.08 17.83 9.89
N PRO A 320 -0.53 17.79 11.09
CA PRO A 320 -1.93 18.15 11.27
C PRO A 320 -2.20 19.57 10.75
N MET A 321 -3.34 19.75 10.08
CA MET A 321 -3.83 21.07 9.74
C MET A 321 -4.25 21.81 11.02
N ALA A 322 -3.95 23.10 11.09
CA ALA A 322 -4.35 23.92 12.23
C ALA A 322 -5.87 23.87 12.42
N ASN A 323 -6.33 23.71 13.66
CA ASN A 323 -7.75 23.64 14.05
C ASN A 323 -8.55 22.50 13.40
N CYS A 324 -7.86 21.44 12.97
CA CYS A 324 -8.45 20.24 12.38
C CYS A 324 -8.03 18.98 13.14
N SER A 325 -8.08 19.06 14.48
CA SER A 325 -7.87 17.92 15.36
C SER A 325 -8.90 17.98 16.48
N THR A 326 -9.87 17.07 16.43
CA THR A 326 -11.02 17.06 17.34
C THR A 326 -11.11 15.71 18.02
N THR A 327 -11.29 15.71 19.34
CA THR A 327 -11.39 14.50 20.16
C THR A 327 -12.77 14.44 20.78
N PHE A 328 -13.42 13.29 20.64
CA PHE A 328 -14.76 13.01 21.15
C PHE A 328 -14.68 11.96 22.26
N PRO A 329 -14.92 12.35 23.53
CA PRO A 329 -15.05 11.40 24.63
C PRO A 329 -16.25 10.48 24.41
N GLY A 330 -16.06 9.18 24.66
CA GLY A 330 -17.19 8.25 24.58
C GLY A 330 -18.15 8.37 25.75
N TYR A 331 -19.37 7.87 25.58
CA TYR A 331 -20.41 7.80 26.59
C TYR A 331 -20.98 6.38 26.71
N ASN A 332 -21.10 5.93 27.95
CA ASN A 332 -21.78 4.69 28.29
C ASN A 332 -22.65 4.94 29.53
N GLY A 333 -23.88 5.38 29.29
CA GLY A 333 -24.82 5.76 30.34
C GLY A 333 -26.24 5.88 29.80
N ASP A 334 -27.18 6.24 30.66
CA ASP A 334 -28.59 6.34 30.30
C ASP A 334 -28.85 7.44 29.25
N LEU A 335 -29.50 7.06 28.15
CA LEU A 335 -29.90 7.91 27.03
C LEU A 335 -31.41 8.25 27.07
N SER A 336 -32.12 7.86 28.13
CA SER A 336 -33.52 8.20 28.31
C SER A 336 -33.71 9.72 28.26
N GLY A 337 -34.56 10.16 27.32
CA GLY A 337 -34.88 11.57 27.12
C GLY A 337 -33.90 12.36 26.24
N ILE A 338 -32.91 11.73 25.59
CA ILE A 338 -31.93 12.42 24.71
C ILE A 338 -32.56 13.29 23.61
N GLN A 339 -33.77 12.94 23.20
CA GLN A 339 -34.58 13.69 22.23
C GLN A 339 -35.08 15.05 22.76
N ASP A 340 -35.20 15.24 24.09
CA ASP A 340 -35.58 16.52 24.69
C ASP A 340 -34.42 17.53 24.51
N PRO A 341 -34.65 18.71 23.91
CA PRO A 341 -33.64 19.77 23.83
C PRO A 341 -33.12 20.25 25.19
N ALA A 342 -33.89 20.03 26.26
CA ALA A 342 -33.47 20.29 27.63
C ALA A 342 -32.70 19.14 28.27
N TRP A 343 -32.50 18.01 27.55
CA TRP A 343 -31.73 16.89 28.07
C TRP A 343 -30.30 17.30 28.33
N GLY A 344 -29.86 17.05 29.57
CA GLY A 344 -28.55 17.48 30.01
C GLY A 344 -28.44 18.99 30.28
N ASN A 345 -29.53 19.76 30.35
CA ASN A 345 -29.45 21.15 30.79
C ASN A 345 -28.81 21.23 32.20
N GLY A 346 -27.60 21.77 32.26
CA GLY A 346 -26.77 21.83 33.48
C GLY A 346 -25.78 20.68 33.64
N ASP A 347 -25.95 19.58 32.92
CA ASP A 347 -25.00 18.47 32.81
C ASP A 347 -24.22 18.58 31.50
N LYS A 348 -22.97 19.02 31.61
CA LYS A 348 -22.09 19.24 30.46
C LYS A 348 -21.84 17.95 29.66
N VAL A 349 -21.83 16.78 30.29
CA VAL A 349 -21.56 15.51 29.61
C VAL A 349 -22.75 15.15 28.72
N LYS A 350 -23.96 15.17 29.28
CA LYS A 350 -25.18 14.89 28.51
C LYS A 350 -25.42 15.93 27.42
N SER A 351 -25.15 17.20 27.70
CA SER A 351 -25.22 18.26 26.68
C SER A 351 -24.29 17.99 25.49
N ALA A 352 -23.06 17.53 25.74
CA ALA A 352 -22.10 17.16 24.69
C ALA A 352 -22.55 15.92 23.91
N VAL A 353 -22.97 14.86 24.60
CA VAL A 353 -23.51 13.64 23.98
C VAL A 353 -24.66 13.97 23.03
N ARG A 354 -25.59 14.86 23.42
CA ARG A 354 -26.70 15.26 22.54
C ARG A 354 -26.26 16.02 21.29
N ALA A 355 -25.18 16.79 21.40
CA ALA A 355 -24.65 17.58 20.29
C ALA A 355 -23.91 16.70 19.26
N GLU A 356 -23.48 15.51 19.66
CA GLU A 356 -22.60 14.64 18.87
C GLU A 356 -23.30 13.35 18.42
N PHE A 357 -24.09 12.74 19.31
CA PHE A 357 -24.74 11.46 19.05
C PHE A 357 -25.71 11.55 17.88
N ARG A 358 -25.48 10.76 16.84
CA ARG A 358 -26.28 10.74 15.60
C ARG A 358 -26.53 12.14 15.01
N GLN A 359 -25.53 13.02 15.13
CA GLN A 359 -25.52 14.33 14.48
C GLN A 359 -24.34 14.42 13.52
N TRP A 360 -24.49 15.21 12.46
CA TRP A 360 -23.35 15.65 11.65
C TRP A 360 -22.61 16.74 12.40
N VAL A 361 -21.36 16.47 12.77
CA VAL A 361 -20.50 17.36 13.54
C VAL A 361 -19.27 17.76 12.71
N PRO A 362 -18.93 19.06 12.64
CA PRO A 362 -17.69 19.52 12.02
C PRO A 362 -16.45 18.96 12.72
N LEU A 363 -15.54 18.37 11.95
CA LEU A 363 -14.23 17.88 12.43
C LEU A 363 -13.15 18.95 12.39
N CYS A 364 -13.39 20.00 11.61
CA CYS A 364 -12.55 21.16 11.41
C CYS A 364 -13.39 22.42 11.55
N GLN A 365 -12.76 23.53 11.98
CA GLN A 365 -13.32 24.85 11.70
C GLN A 365 -13.43 25.05 10.17
N PRO A 366 -14.42 25.83 9.68
CA PRO A 366 -14.55 26.13 8.26
C PRO A 366 -13.23 26.55 7.65
N LEU A 367 -12.77 25.76 6.68
CA LEU A 367 -11.53 26.05 5.96
C LEU A 367 -11.83 27.15 4.94
N GLY A 368 -10.88 28.05 4.71
CA GLY A 368 -10.98 29.04 3.63
C GLY A 368 -10.95 28.38 2.24
N THR A 369 -10.36 29.03 1.26
CA THR A 369 -10.11 28.36 -0.03
C THR A 369 -9.02 27.31 0.14
N THR A 370 -9.43 26.05 0.13
CA THR A 370 -8.55 24.88 0.25
C THR A 370 -8.06 24.48 -1.14
N PRO A 371 -6.74 24.43 -1.38
CA PRO A 371 -6.19 24.06 -2.70
C PRO A 371 -6.55 22.63 -3.11
N ALA A 372 -6.58 22.40 -4.43
CA ALA A 372 -6.62 21.05 -4.99
C ALA A 372 -5.46 20.20 -4.43
N GLY A 373 -5.73 18.93 -4.16
CA GLY A 373 -4.73 18.05 -3.56
C GLY A 373 -5.34 16.89 -2.77
N THR A 374 -4.47 16.18 -2.06
CA THR A 374 -4.83 15.04 -1.24
C THR A 374 -4.61 15.36 0.23
N TYR A 375 -5.62 15.08 1.04
CA TYR A 375 -5.64 15.27 2.48
C TYR A 375 -5.96 13.92 3.14
N TYR A 376 -5.46 13.72 4.35
CA TYR A 376 -5.66 12.49 5.11
C TYR A 376 -6.36 12.81 6.42
N LEU A 377 -7.57 12.29 6.58
CA LEU A 377 -8.28 12.27 7.85
C LEU A 377 -7.88 11.00 8.59
N GLN A 378 -7.07 11.17 9.63
CA GLN A 378 -6.75 10.10 10.56
C GLN A 378 -7.89 9.95 11.56
N VAL A 379 -8.36 8.72 11.79
CA VAL A 379 -9.27 8.37 12.87
C VAL A 379 -8.54 7.38 13.77
N GLN A 380 -8.40 7.71 15.06
CA GLN A 380 -7.64 6.90 16.01
C GLN A 380 -8.30 6.85 17.40
N THR A 381 -8.09 5.74 18.09
CA THR A 381 -8.55 5.49 19.48
C THR A 381 -7.38 5.20 20.41
N SER A 382 -6.31 4.58 19.90
CA SER A 382 -5.09 4.27 20.66
C SER A 382 -4.32 5.54 21.05
N GLY A 383 -3.93 5.63 22.33
CA GLY A 383 -3.15 6.75 22.86
C GLY A 383 -3.92 8.07 22.95
N VAL A 384 -5.25 8.06 22.73
CA VAL A 384 -6.11 9.25 22.81
C VAL A 384 -6.84 9.32 24.15
N GLY A 385 -7.49 8.22 24.52
CA GLY A 385 -8.21 8.05 25.78
C GLY A 385 -7.58 6.97 26.64
N ALA A 386 -8.41 6.25 27.38
CA ALA A 386 -7.95 5.11 28.13
C ALA A 386 -7.78 3.89 27.19
N ASP A 387 -6.55 3.40 27.00
CA ASP A 387 -6.29 2.24 26.14
C ASP A 387 -6.87 0.92 26.70
N ASN A 388 -7.35 0.92 27.94
CA ASN A 388 -8.17 -0.18 28.47
C ASN A 388 -9.64 -0.11 28.03
N ALA A 389 -10.05 0.91 27.26
CA ALA A 389 -11.38 0.97 26.67
C ALA A 389 -11.53 -0.08 25.57
N GLY A 390 -12.61 -0.86 25.64
CA GLY A 390 -12.92 -1.93 24.70
C GLY A 390 -14.28 -1.67 24.06
N GLY A 391 -14.29 -1.39 22.76
CA GLY A 391 -15.52 -1.19 22.00
C GLY A 391 -15.26 -0.75 20.56
N HIS A 392 -16.32 -0.69 19.78
CA HIS A 392 -16.30 -0.16 18.42
C HIS A 392 -17.10 1.13 18.34
N ASN A 393 -16.47 2.17 17.80
CA ASN A 393 -17.11 3.43 17.44
C ASN A 393 -17.41 3.44 15.94
N ARG A 394 -18.64 3.77 15.57
CA ARG A 394 -19.14 3.66 14.20
C ARG A 394 -19.74 4.97 13.74
N PHE A 395 -19.31 5.42 12.57
CA PHE A 395 -19.57 6.77 12.10
C PHE A 395 -19.70 6.80 10.57
N SER A 396 -20.11 7.94 10.03
CA SER A 396 -19.97 8.25 8.60
C SER A 396 -19.18 9.51 8.41
N LEU A 397 -18.62 9.70 7.23
CA LEU A 397 -17.84 10.90 6.87
C LEU A 397 -18.44 11.57 5.66
N ARG A 398 -18.38 12.90 5.62
CA ARG A 398 -18.65 13.68 4.41
C ARG A 398 -17.78 14.91 4.32
N ALA A 399 -17.58 15.38 3.10
CA ALA A 399 -16.93 16.64 2.82
C ALA A 399 -17.65 17.38 1.70
N TYR A 400 -17.80 18.68 1.83
CA TYR A 400 -18.54 19.49 0.84
C TYR A 400 -18.12 20.95 0.92
N SER A 401 -18.40 21.71 -0.13
CA SER A 401 -18.36 23.17 -0.06
C SER A 401 -19.66 23.69 0.56
N GLY A 402 -19.56 24.50 1.60
CA GLY A 402 -20.71 25.16 2.20
C GLY A 402 -21.25 26.35 1.39
N THR A 403 -20.57 26.75 0.32
CA THR A 403 -20.92 27.94 -0.49
C THR A 403 -21.09 27.67 -1.99
N ASP A 404 -20.50 26.59 -2.53
CA ASP A 404 -20.52 26.26 -3.96
C ASP A 404 -20.93 24.79 -4.17
N THR A 405 -22.19 24.58 -4.54
CA THR A 405 -22.69 23.22 -4.82
C THR A 405 -22.05 22.57 -6.05
N SER A 406 -21.54 23.37 -6.99
CA SER A 406 -20.82 22.82 -8.15
C SER A 406 -19.44 22.26 -7.78
N ALA A 407 -18.94 22.54 -6.56
CA ALA A 407 -17.67 22.02 -6.08
C ALA A 407 -17.75 20.58 -5.58
N GLN A 408 -18.93 20.05 -5.27
CA GLN A 408 -19.10 18.72 -4.65
C GLN A 408 -18.54 17.59 -5.52
N ASP A 409 -18.67 17.68 -6.85
CA ASP A 409 -18.14 16.69 -7.79
C ASP A 409 -16.60 16.70 -7.89
N GLY A 410 -15.96 17.72 -7.34
CA GLY A 410 -14.51 17.78 -7.20
C GLY A 410 -13.99 17.22 -5.87
N ILE A 411 -14.85 16.67 -5.03
CA ILE A 411 -14.52 16.20 -3.68
C ILE A 411 -14.79 14.69 -3.60
N SER A 412 -13.82 13.94 -3.10
CA SER A 412 -14.01 12.50 -2.82
C SER A 412 -13.38 12.08 -1.51
N ILE A 413 -14.06 11.24 -0.74
CA ILE A 413 -13.56 10.54 0.44
C ILE A 413 -13.41 9.07 0.11
N SER A 414 -12.17 8.59 0.20
CA SER A 414 -11.78 7.19 0.06
C SER A 414 -11.02 6.76 1.31
N VAL A 415 -10.64 5.48 1.40
CA VAL A 415 -9.80 4.94 2.47
C VAL A 415 -8.44 4.55 1.91
N SER A 416 -7.39 4.74 2.69
CA SER A 416 -6.02 4.37 2.34
C SER A 416 -5.67 3.01 2.92
N GLN A 417 -5.35 2.03 2.04
CA GLN A 417 -4.80 0.70 2.34
C GLN A 417 -5.72 -0.29 3.08
N ARG A 418 -6.42 0.16 4.12
CA ARG A 418 -7.21 -0.69 5.02
C ARG A 418 -8.37 0.06 5.65
N MET A 419 -9.46 -0.64 5.89
CA MET A 419 -10.65 -0.11 6.55
C MET A 419 -11.34 -1.19 7.37
N ALA A 420 -12.07 -0.79 8.41
CA ALA A 420 -13.14 -1.58 8.98
C ALA A 420 -14.48 -0.89 8.72
N ILE A 421 -15.50 -1.68 8.43
CA ILE A 421 -16.88 -1.21 8.25
C ILE A 421 -17.82 -2.05 9.10
N TYR A 422 -18.95 -1.48 9.47
CA TYR A 422 -20.07 -2.19 10.06
C TYR A 422 -21.24 -2.23 9.07
N ALA A 423 -21.60 -3.43 8.63
CA ALA A 423 -22.74 -3.65 7.75
C ALA A 423 -23.95 -4.06 8.59
N ASN A 424 -24.93 -3.16 8.72
CA ASN A 424 -26.16 -3.43 9.47
C ASN A 424 -27.45 -2.93 8.82
N ILE A 425 -27.35 -2.38 7.62
CA ILE A 425 -28.50 -1.83 6.91
C ILE A 425 -29.15 -2.96 6.09
N PRO A 426 -30.44 -3.25 6.30
CA PRO A 426 -31.18 -4.26 5.55
C PRO A 426 -31.11 -3.97 4.05
N ALA A 427 -30.33 -4.76 3.31
CA ALA A 427 -30.31 -4.73 1.86
C ALA A 427 -30.10 -6.16 1.37
N SER A 428 -30.92 -6.59 0.41
CA SER A 428 -30.72 -7.90 -0.23
C SER A 428 -29.34 -7.98 -0.87
N LYS A 429 -28.91 -6.89 -1.49
CA LYS A 429 -27.61 -6.77 -2.16
C LYS A 429 -27.07 -5.35 -2.06
N THR A 430 -25.88 -5.21 -1.51
CA THR A 430 -25.12 -3.95 -1.53
C THR A 430 -24.03 -4.04 -2.60
N THR A 431 -23.72 -2.93 -3.24
CA THR A 431 -22.57 -2.82 -4.15
C THR A 431 -21.88 -1.49 -3.91
N PHE A 432 -20.58 -1.52 -3.68
CA PHE A 432 -19.80 -0.32 -3.40
C PHE A 432 -18.42 -0.41 -4.06
N TYR A 433 -17.79 0.74 -4.15
CA TYR A 433 -16.46 0.89 -4.72
C TYR A 433 -15.43 0.27 -3.78
N LEU A 434 -14.70 -0.73 -4.27
CA LEU A 434 -13.71 -1.45 -3.47
C LEU A 434 -12.32 -0.84 -3.62
N ALA A 435 -11.86 -0.70 -4.86
CA ALA A 435 -10.46 -0.41 -5.15
C ALA A 435 -10.33 0.30 -6.50
N ARG A 436 -9.75 1.50 -6.53
CA ARG A 436 -9.37 2.16 -7.79
C ARG A 436 -8.07 1.58 -8.30
N VAL A 437 -8.11 0.95 -9.47
CA VAL A 437 -7.00 0.24 -10.12
C VAL A 437 -6.64 0.96 -11.42
N PRO A 438 -5.62 1.84 -11.42
CA PRO A 438 -5.24 2.62 -12.61
C PRO A 438 -4.79 1.74 -13.78
N ALA A 439 -4.85 2.26 -15.01
CA ALA A 439 -4.46 1.54 -16.22
C ALA A 439 -3.01 1.01 -16.17
N ALA A 440 -2.12 1.70 -15.44
CA ALA A 440 -0.75 1.26 -15.18
C ALA A 440 -0.63 -0.09 -14.45
N SER A 441 -1.73 -0.59 -13.88
CA SER A 441 -1.82 -1.89 -13.20
C SER A 441 -2.07 -3.06 -14.15
N ALA A 442 -2.18 -2.83 -15.46
CA ALA A 442 -2.38 -3.87 -16.46
C ALA A 442 -1.33 -5.00 -16.35
N GLY A 443 -1.79 -6.24 -16.45
CA GLY A 443 -0.95 -7.45 -16.34
C GLY A 443 -0.50 -7.78 -14.91
N ARG A 444 -1.01 -7.08 -13.89
CA ARG A 444 -0.68 -7.33 -12.47
C ARG A 444 -1.80 -8.10 -11.78
N THR A 445 -1.73 -8.21 -10.46
CA THR A 445 -2.75 -8.86 -9.63
C THR A 445 -3.27 -7.86 -8.61
N LEU A 446 -4.59 -7.66 -8.56
CA LEU A 446 -5.26 -7.00 -7.45
C LEU A 446 -5.44 -8.03 -6.33
N SER A 447 -4.84 -7.78 -5.17
CA SER A 447 -4.96 -8.60 -3.97
C SER A 447 -5.92 -7.92 -3.00
N ILE A 448 -6.95 -8.66 -2.61
CA ILE A 448 -7.99 -8.21 -1.68
C ILE A 448 -7.94 -9.14 -0.48
N ALA A 449 -8.03 -8.61 0.74
CA ALA A 449 -8.21 -9.42 1.94
C ALA A 449 -9.43 -8.93 2.71
N LEU A 450 -10.28 -9.87 3.11
CA LEU A 450 -11.51 -9.65 3.85
C LEU A 450 -11.42 -10.47 5.14
N PHE A 451 -11.59 -9.83 6.28
CA PHE A 451 -11.57 -10.44 7.60
C PHE A 451 -12.96 -10.44 8.19
N ASP A 452 -13.30 -11.56 8.83
CA ASP A 452 -14.54 -11.72 9.60
C ASP A 452 -15.82 -11.61 8.78
N ILE A 453 -15.78 -11.85 7.47
CA ILE A 453 -16.97 -11.77 6.61
C ILE A 453 -17.91 -12.96 6.85
N GLY A 454 -18.85 -12.86 7.79
CA GLY A 454 -19.65 -14.02 8.18
C GLY A 454 -20.90 -13.77 9.02
N ASP A 455 -20.98 -12.64 9.73
CA ASP A 455 -22.02 -12.44 10.75
C ASP A 455 -23.29 -11.80 10.17
N SER A 456 -24.22 -12.68 9.78
CA SER A 456 -25.58 -12.28 9.45
C SER A 456 -26.55 -13.42 9.74
N THR A 457 -27.85 -13.18 9.61
CA THR A 457 -28.88 -14.20 9.89
C THR A 457 -28.90 -15.38 8.90
N GLY A 458 -28.08 -15.33 7.85
CA GLY A 458 -27.91 -16.40 6.86
C GLY A 458 -26.57 -16.28 6.13
N PRO A 459 -26.23 -17.20 5.21
CA PRO A 459 -25.04 -17.03 4.38
C PRO A 459 -25.23 -15.88 3.39
N GLY A 460 -24.16 -15.14 3.10
CA GLY A 460 -24.15 -14.16 2.02
C GLY A 460 -23.13 -14.51 0.95
N VAL A 461 -23.16 -13.78 -0.17
CA VAL A 461 -22.23 -13.96 -1.29
C VAL A 461 -21.49 -12.66 -1.54
N VAL A 462 -20.18 -12.70 -1.34
CA VAL A 462 -19.27 -11.60 -1.67
C VAL A 462 -18.71 -11.84 -3.05
N SER A 463 -18.87 -10.91 -3.98
CA SER A 463 -18.40 -10.98 -5.37
C SER A 463 -17.58 -9.76 -5.75
N ILE A 464 -16.45 -9.97 -6.41
CA ILE A 464 -15.66 -8.88 -7.00
C ILE A 464 -16.15 -8.61 -8.42
N LEU A 465 -16.36 -7.34 -8.73
CA LEU A 465 -16.76 -6.85 -10.05
C LEU A 465 -15.64 -5.98 -10.63
N ASP A 466 -15.36 -6.13 -11.91
CA ASP A 466 -14.46 -5.27 -12.66
C ASP A 466 -15.10 -3.87 -12.93
N PRO A 467 -14.36 -2.90 -13.48
CA PRO A 467 -14.89 -1.56 -13.75
C PRO A 467 -16.08 -1.50 -14.73
N THR A 468 -16.32 -2.56 -15.51
CA THR A 468 -17.49 -2.67 -16.40
C THR A 468 -18.71 -3.25 -15.68
N GLY A 469 -18.55 -3.70 -14.44
CA GLY A 469 -19.57 -4.41 -13.66
C GLY A 469 -19.58 -5.92 -13.91
N GLY A 470 -18.67 -6.45 -14.72
CA GLY A 470 -18.53 -7.88 -15.01
C GLY A 470 -17.73 -8.61 -13.93
N SER A 471 -17.81 -9.94 -13.91
CA SER A 471 -16.94 -10.75 -13.04
C SER A 471 -15.55 -10.88 -13.67
N PRO A 472 -14.47 -10.52 -12.95
CA PRO A 472 -13.10 -10.76 -13.40
C PRO A 472 -12.84 -12.26 -13.66
N LYS A 473 -11.74 -12.57 -14.35
CA LYS A 473 -11.39 -13.95 -14.72
C LYS A 473 -10.14 -14.43 -14.00
N GLY A 474 -10.11 -15.71 -13.69
CA GLY A 474 -8.93 -16.36 -13.11
C GLY A 474 -8.70 -16.06 -11.63
N CYS A 475 -9.73 -15.60 -10.90
CA CYS A 475 -9.60 -15.32 -9.48
C CYS A 475 -9.26 -16.57 -8.68
N THR A 476 -8.46 -16.39 -7.63
CA THR A 476 -8.11 -17.45 -6.68
C THR A 476 -8.28 -16.97 -5.25
N GLY A 477 -8.75 -17.87 -4.39
CA GLY A 477 -8.95 -17.63 -2.95
C GLY A 477 -7.91 -18.38 -2.12
N THR A 478 -7.62 -17.85 -0.94
CA THR A 478 -6.88 -18.52 0.13
C THR A 478 -7.44 -18.07 1.46
N GLY A 479 -7.64 -19.01 2.39
CA GLY A 479 -8.35 -18.75 3.63
C GLY A 479 -9.42 -19.80 3.85
N PRO A 480 -10.60 -19.43 4.39
CA PRO A 480 -11.77 -20.30 4.46
C PRO A 480 -12.13 -20.94 3.11
N VAL A 481 -12.02 -20.20 2.00
CA VAL A 481 -12.18 -20.73 0.64
C VAL A 481 -10.82 -20.71 -0.06
N SER A 482 -10.38 -21.87 -0.55
CA SER A 482 -9.06 -22.00 -1.18
C SER A 482 -9.15 -22.62 -2.57
N GLY A 483 -8.44 -22.05 -3.54
CA GLY A 483 -8.40 -22.52 -4.93
C GLY A 483 -9.03 -21.56 -5.93
N LYS A 484 -9.57 -22.07 -7.03
CA LYS A 484 -10.16 -21.24 -8.10
C LYS A 484 -11.53 -20.69 -7.67
N LEU A 485 -11.79 -19.42 -8.01
CA LEU A 485 -13.07 -18.74 -7.79
C LEU A 485 -13.73 -18.39 -9.14
N PRO A 486 -14.65 -19.22 -9.67
CA PRO A 486 -15.18 -19.11 -11.04
C PRO A 486 -15.89 -17.78 -11.37
N SER A 487 -16.45 -17.11 -10.36
CA SER A 487 -17.10 -15.80 -10.48
C SER A 487 -16.43 -14.72 -9.63
N CYS A 488 -15.19 -14.95 -9.19
CA CYS A 488 -14.51 -14.10 -8.21
C CYS A 488 -15.37 -13.85 -6.96
N ALA A 489 -16.04 -14.90 -6.50
CA ALA A 489 -17.02 -14.84 -5.44
C ALA A 489 -16.76 -15.90 -4.37
N VAL A 490 -17.10 -15.56 -3.14
CA VAL A 490 -17.05 -16.45 -1.96
C VAL A 490 -18.39 -16.38 -1.23
N THR A 491 -18.84 -17.50 -0.69
CA THR A 491 -20.05 -17.56 0.15
C THR A 491 -19.62 -17.42 1.60
N SER A 492 -19.98 -16.31 2.24
CA SER A 492 -19.71 -16.04 3.65
C SER A 492 -20.54 -16.95 4.56
N SER A 493 -19.94 -17.32 5.69
CA SER A 493 -20.56 -18.10 6.75
C SER A 493 -19.73 -17.99 8.03
N SER A 494 -20.19 -18.62 9.12
CA SER A 494 -19.42 -18.71 10.36
C SER A 494 -17.98 -19.24 10.22
N SER A 495 -17.62 -19.92 9.12
CA SER A 495 -16.26 -20.38 8.86
C SER A 495 -15.26 -19.25 8.61
N PHE A 496 -15.75 -18.03 8.38
CA PHE A 496 -14.95 -16.83 8.17
C PHE A 496 -14.72 -16.05 9.46
N ASN A 497 -15.36 -16.43 10.57
CA ASN A 497 -15.30 -15.66 11.80
C ASN A 497 -13.87 -15.61 12.35
N GLY A 498 -13.36 -14.38 12.51
CA GLY A 498 -11.99 -14.10 12.89
C GLY A 498 -10.93 -14.54 11.87
N ARG A 499 -11.28 -14.80 10.61
CA ARG A 499 -10.36 -15.33 9.59
C ARG A 499 -10.25 -14.44 8.36
N TRP A 500 -9.07 -14.44 7.75
CA TRP A 500 -8.81 -13.76 6.48
C TRP A 500 -9.16 -14.64 5.29
N GLU A 501 -10.07 -14.17 4.45
CA GLU A 501 -10.23 -14.60 3.07
C GLU A 501 -9.45 -13.66 2.16
N ARG A 502 -8.47 -14.19 1.44
CA ARG A 502 -7.64 -13.43 0.49
C ARG A 502 -8.00 -13.82 -0.93
N ILE A 503 -8.45 -12.85 -1.71
CA ILE A 503 -8.84 -13.01 -3.11
C ILE A 503 -7.78 -12.34 -3.99
N SER A 504 -7.18 -13.13 -4.86
CA SER A 504 -6.25 -12.70 -5.91
C SER A 504 -7.02 -12.57 -7.22
N VAL A 505 -7.02 -11.38 -7.80
CA VAL A 505 -7.73 -11.01 -9.03
C VAL A 505 -6.71 -10.63 -10.11
N PRO A 506 -6.48 -11.48 -11.12
CA PRO A 506 -5.62 -11.14 -12.24
C PRO A 506 -6.19 -9.95 -13.04
N ILE A 507 -5.36 -8.93 -13.24
CA ILE A 507 -5.67 -7.78 -14.10
C ILE A 507 -5.15 -8.11 -15.51
N PRO A 508 -6.00 -8.12 -16.55
CA PRO A 508 -5.56 -8.43 -17.91
C PRO A 508 -4.42 -7.53 -18.38
N ALA A 509 -3.50 -8.06 -19.19
CA ALA A 509 -2.46 -7.25 -19.83
C ALA A 509 -3.04 -6.20 -20.80
N THR A 510 -4.26 -6.43 -21.29
CA THR A 510 -5.04 -5.52 -22.13
C THR A 510 -5.95 -4.59 -21.33
N TYR A 511 -5.83 -4.56 -19.99
CA TYR A 511 -6.64 -3.69 -19.16
C TYR A 511 -6.37 -2.22 -19.51
N THR A 512 -7.44 -1.51 -19.85
CA THR A 512 -7.41 -0.07 -20.13
C THR A 512 -8.45 0.61 -19.27
N CYS A 513 -8.14 1.81 -18.83
CA CYS A 513 -9.07 2.64 -18.08
C CYS A 513 -8.76 4.13 -18.29
N ASP A 514 -9.77 4.99 -18.13
CA ASP A 514 -9.58 6.43 -18.06
C ASP A 514 -9.09 6.85 -16.67
N ASP A 515 -7.77 6.99 -16.52
CA ASP A 515 -7.17 7.42 -15.26
C ASP A 515 -7.54 8.87 -14.88
N THR A 516 -8.08 9.66 -15.81
CA THR A 516 -8.49 11.06 -15.59
C THR A 516 -9.89 11.20 -15.01
N ASP A 517 -10.76 10.22 -15.25
CA ASP A 517 -12.10 10.17 -14.66
C ASP A 517 -12.02 9.62 -13.22
N PRO A 518 -12.43 10.40 -12.20
CA PRO A 518 -12.45 9.94 -10.81
C PRO A 518 -13.43 8.77 -10.57
N LEU A 519 -14.43 8.57 -11.43
CA LEU A 519 -15.42 7.49 -11.34
C LEU A 519 -15.03 6.24 -12.12
N ALA A 520 -14.01 6.34 -12.96
CA ALA A 520 -13.47 5.21 -13.70
C ALA A 520 -12.46 4.41 -12.87
N CYS A 521 -12.15 3.22 -13.37
CA CYS A 521 -11.08 2.34 -12.89
C CYS A 521 -11.36 1.65 -11.57
N TRP A 522 -12.59 1.70 -11.09
CA TRP A 522 -12.94 1.06 -9.83
C TRP A 522 -13.38 -0.38 -10.02
N TYR A 523 -12.66 -1.28 -9.38
CA TYR A 523 -13.23 -2.56 -9.02
C TYR A 523 -14.25 -2.32 -7.90
N ARG A 524 -15.38 -3.03 -7.98
CA ARG A 524 -16.47 -2.94 -7.01
C ARG A 524 -16.57 -4.27 -6.27
N LEU A 525 -17.09 -4.21 -5.06
CA LEU A 525 -17.51 -5.39 -4.33
C LEU A 525 -19.03 -5.38 -4.22
N SER A 526 -19.63 -6.54 -4.46
CA SER A 526 -21.03 -6.76 -4.20
C SER A 526 -21.20 -7.80 -3.10
N TYR A 527 -21.96 -7.44 -2.06
CA TYR A 527 -22.32 -8.34 -0.98
C TYR A 527 -23.83 -8.58 -1.01
N ASP A 528 -24.22 -9.78 -1.40
CA ASP A 528 -25.60 -10.24 -1.46
C ASP A 528 -25.91 -11.13 -0.26
N TYR A 529 -26.64 -10.61 0.72
CA TYR A 529 -27.05 -11.40 1.89
C TYR A 529 -28.27 -12.26 1.58
N GLY A 530 -28.93 -12.08 0.44
CA GLY A 530 -30.20 -12.72 0.13
C GLY A 530 -31.40 -12.03 0.79
N THR A 531 -32.59 -12.26 0.24
CA THR A 531 -33.83 -11.62 0.73
C THR A 531 -34.16 -12.09 2.15
N GLY A 532 -34.38 -11.13 3.06
CA GLY A 532 -34.80 -11.39 4.44
C GLY A 532 -33.66 -11.54 5.44
N ASN A 533 -32.41 -11.65 4.97
CA ASN A 533 -31.26 -11.69 5.86
C ASN A 533 -30.85 -10.28 6.32
N GLN A 534 -30.42 -10.19 7.57
CA GLN A 534 -29.93 -8.96 8.18
C GLN A 534 -28.44 -9.07 8.45
N PRO A 535 -27.61 -8.22 7.83
CA PRO A 535 -26.21 -8.13 8.21
C PRO A 535 -26.10 -7.47 9.59
N SER A 536 -25.11 -7.89 10.37
CA SER A 536 -24.76 -7.25 11.64
C SER A 536 -23.28 -7.44 11.93
N ASP A 537 -22.48 -7.22 10.90
CA ASP A 537 -21.08 -7.66 10.88
C ASP A 537 -20.13 -6.47 10.86
N THR A 538 -19.14 -6.46 11.74
CA THR A 538 -17.97 -5.60 11.58
C THR A 538 -16.95 -6.39 10.78
N THR A 539 -16.44 -5.84 9.69
CA THR A 539 -15.52 -6.56 8.81
C THR A 539 -14.34 -5.68 8.43
N SER A 540 -13.15 -6.26 8.30
CA SER A 540 -11.91 -5.54 7.95
C SER A 540 -11.39 -5.90 6.56
N TRP A 541 -10.96 -4.89 5.81
CA TRP A 541 -10.77 -4.98 4.37
C TRP A 541 -9.46 -4.35 3.99
N THR A 542 -8.75 -4.97 3.05
CA THR A 542 -7.58 -4.38 2.39
C THR A 542 -7.63 -4.62 0.90
N ALA A 543 -7.04 -3.70 0.15
CA ALA A 543 -6.82 -3.89 -1.28
C ALA A 543 -5.43 -3.34 -1.66
N SER A 544 -4.72 -4.08 -2.50
CA SER A 544 -3.41 -3.69 -3.00
C SER A 544 -3.17 -4.27 -4.40
N VAL A 545 -2.31 -3.63 -5.19
CA VAL A 545 -1.87 -4.18 -6.47
C VAL A 545 -0.48 -4.80 -6.29
N GLY A 546 -0.26 -6.00 -6.82
CA GLY A 546 1.02 -6.70 -6.72
C GLY A 546 2.17 -5.87 -7.29
N GLY A 547 3.25 -5.74 -6.52
CA GLY A 547 4.39 -4.86 -6.82
C GLY A 547 4.21 -3.41 -6.34
N SER A 548 3.10 -3.07 -5.69
CA SER A 548 2.97 -1.80 -4.97
C SER A 548 3.75 -1.80 -3.64
N PRO A 549 4.24 -0.63 -3.19
CA PRO A 549 4.15 0.64 -3.89
C PRO A 549 5.24 0.83 -4.94
N VAL A 550 6.36 0.10 -4.86
CA VAL A 550 7.52 0.22 -5.75
C VAL A 550 7.90 -1.14 -6.32
N ARG A 551 8.16 -1.20 -7.63
CA ARG A 551 8.71 -2.39 -8.29
C ARG A 551 9.79 -2.01 -9.30
N LEU A 552 10.87 -2.80 -9.31
CA LEU A 552 11.87 -2.78 -10.39
C LEU A 552 11.34 -3.57 -11.59
N ILE A 553 11.35 -2.95 -12.76
CA ILE A 553 10.83 -3.52 -14.01
C ILE A 553 11.91 -3.86 -15.02
N GLN A 554 13.10 -3.27 -14.87
CA GLN A 554 14.27 -3.52 -15.72
C GLN A 554 15.54 -3.28 -14.92
#